data_AF-A0A7Y8G8I8-F1
#
_entry.id   AF-A0A7Y8G8I8-F1
#
_cell.length_a   1.000
_cell.length_b   1.000
_cell.length_c   1.000
_cell.angle_alpha   90.00
_cell.angle_beta   90.00
_cell.angle_gamma   90.00
#
_symmetry.space_group_name_H-M   'P 1'
#
loop_
_entity.id
_entity.type
_entity.pdbx_description
1 polymer ?
#
loop_
_entity_poly.entity_id
_entity_poly.type
_entity_poly.pdbx_seq_one_letter_code
_entity_poly.pdbx_strand_id
1 'polypeptide(L)'
;GQIPQNHYCLLEDIRLQGTPEQQAHFFGLALQGHRFANALSETGGKHVQDIQATIRREGDGYVINGRKGYCTGSLYAHWLAVLALDEQQNAQLAFVPRGTEGLVVVDDWDSMGQRTTSSGTVLAQDLRVPAFNLFPTHKSYDSPTLAGPFAQLTTAAIDAGIARAALRDTVQFVQRFARPWIDAGVEKASEDPLTIIQVGALDIRLEAAEALLDR
;
A
#
# COMPACT_ATOMS: atom_id res chain seq x y z
N GLY A 1 6.45 1.67 -6.21
CA GLY A 1 6.80 1.20 -4.84
C GLY A 1 5.59 1.33 -3.93
N GLN A 2 5.57 0.62 -2.80
CA GLN A 2 4.37 0.44 -1.97
C GLN A 2 3.81 1.73 -1.35
N ILE A 3 4.67 2.70 -0.99
CA ILE A 3 4.21 3.99 -0.44
C ILE A 3 3.42 4.81 -1.48
N PRO A 4 3.96 5.10 -2.69
CA PRO A 4 3.17 5.74 -3.74
C PRO A 4 1.90 5.00 -4.11
N GLN A 5 1.92 3.66 -4.13
CA GLN A 5 0.74 2.86 -4.44
C GLN A 5 -0.41 3.15 -3.46
N ASN A 6 -0.14 3.12 -2.15
CA ASN A 6 -1.15 3.44 -1.15
C ASN A 6 -1.68 4.87 -1.30
N HIS A 7 -0.78 5.83 -1.57
CA HIS A 7 -1.17 7.20 -1.83
C HIS A 7 -2.16 7.31 -3.01
N TYR A 8 -1.86 6.66 -4.14
CA TYR A 8 -2.73 6.71 -5.31
C TYR A 8 -4.06 5.97 -5.12
N CYS A 9 -4.07 4.86 -4.37
CA CYS A 9 -5.32 4.19 -4.00
C CYS A 9 -6.24 5.10 -3.18
N LEU A 10 -5.69 5.88 -2.25
CA LEU A 10 -6.49 6.85 -1.48
C LEU A 10 -7.01 8.00 -2.34
N LEU A 11 -6.24 8.44 -3.36
CA LEU A 11 -6.76 9.41 -4.32
C LEU A 11 -7.91 8.84 -5.17
N GLU A 12 -7.86 7.56 -5.49
CA GLU A 12 -8.94 6.86 -6.18
C GLU A 12 -10.20 6.74 -5.30
N ASP A 13 -10.03 6.47 -4.00
CA ASP A 13 -11.14 6.51 -3.03
C ASP A 13 -11.78 7.90 -2.97
N ILE A 14 -10.96 8.96 -2.90
CA ILE A 14 -11.45 10.36 -2.95
C ILE A 14 -12.21 10.63 -4.25
N ARG A 15 -11.68 10.17 -5.40
CA ARG A 15 -12.29 10.37 -6.73
C ARG A 15 -13.67 9.72 -6.83
N LEU A 16 -13.81 8.52 -6.28
CA LEU A 16 -15.02 7.72 -6.39
C LEU A 16 -16.08 8.10 -5.36
N GLN A 17 -15.67 8.53 -4.17
CA GLN A 17 -16.56 8.68 -3.02
C GLN A 17 -16.76 10.13 -2.56
N GLY A 18 -15.83 11.03 -2.90
CA GLY A 18 -15.84 12.42 -2.44
C GLY A 18 -16.86 13.28 -3.18
N THR A 19 -17.44 14.25 -2.48
CA THR A 19 -18.18 15.34 -3.12
C THR A 19 -17.24 16.21 -3.98
N PRO A 20 -17.75 17.02 -4.92
CA PRO A 20 -16.91 17.93 -5.71
C PRO A 20 -16.01 18.84 -4.85
N GLU A 21 -16.51 19.30 -3.71
CA GLU A 21 -15.77 20.14 -2.76
C GLU A 21 -14.66 19.35 -2.06
N GLN A 22 -14.96 18.12 -1.61
CA GLN A 22 -13.96 17.23 -1.03
C GLN A 22 -12.86 16.89 -2.05
N GLN A 23 -13.24 16.53 -3.28
CA GLN A 23 -12.29 16.25 -4.35
C GLN A 23 -11.38 17.45 -4.63
N ALA A 24 -11.95 18.64 -4.80
CA ALA A 24 -11.19 19.86 -5.01
C ALA A 24 -10.20 20.13 -3.86
N HIS A 25 -10.63 19.94 -2.61
CA HIS A 25 -9.79 20.13 -1.44
C HIS A 25 -8.62 19.12 -1.38
N PHE A 26 -8.92 17.82 -1.39
CA PHE A 26 -7.91 16.79 -1.19
C PHE A 26 -6.98 16.61 -2.41
N PHE A 27 -7.48 16.80 -3.63
CA PHE A 27 -6.61 16.86 -4.82
C PHE A 27 -5.75 18.12 -4.81
N GLY A 28 -6.28 19.26 -4.34
CA GLY A 28 -5.48 20.46 -4.11
C GLY A 28 -4.30 20.21 -3.16
N LEU A 29 -4.53 19.48 -2.06
CA LEU A 29 -3.47 19.06 -1.14
C LEU A 29 -2.44 18.15 -1.84
N ALA A 30 -2.90 17.16 -2.61
CA ALA A 30 -2.01 16.27 -3.36
C ALA A 30 -1.10 17.06 -4.33
N LEU A 31 -1.67 18.01 -5.07
CA LEU A 31 -0.95 18.88 -6.00
C LEU A 31 0.05 19.81 -5.31
N GLN A 32 -0.17 20.14 -4.04
CA GLN A 32 0.78 20.88 -3.20
C GLN A 32 1.90 19.99 -2.62
N GLY A 33 1.91 18.69 -2.95
CA GLY A 33 2.90 17.73 -2.46
C GLY A 33 2.54 17.08 -1.13
N HIS A 34 1.30 17.23 -0.65
CA HIS A 34 0.84 16.45 0.50
C HIS A 34 0.75 14.97 0.15
N ARG A 35 1.14 14.12 1.11
CA ARG A 35 1.23 12.67 0.96
C ARG A 35 0.19 12.05 1.88
N PHE A 36 -0.54 11.10 1.35
CA PHE A 36 -1.56 10.34 2.06
C PHE A 36 -1.02 8.95 2.38
N ALA A 37 -1.26 8.48 3.60
CA ALA A 37 -0.96 7.12 4.02
C ALA A 37 -2.22 6.45 4.58
N ASN A 38 -2.24 5.13 4.50
CA ASN A 38 -3.39 4.35 4.88
C ASN A 38 -3.31 3.96 6.38
N ALA A 39 -4.45 3.93 7.05
CA ALA A 39 -4.63 3.36 8.39
C ALA A 39 -5.93 2.54 8.37
N LEU A 40 -5.90 1.47 7.56
CA LEU A 40 -7.09 0.68 7.21
C LEU A 40 -7.15 -0.62 8.04
N SER A 41 -6.10 -1.42 7.92
CA SER A 41 -5.99 -2.75 8.51
C SER A 41 -5.69 -2.70 10.01
N GLU A 42 -6.07 -3.77 10.70
CA GLU A 42 -5.80 -3.97 12.11
C GLU A 42 -4.97 -5.24 12.29
N THR A 43 -4.14 -5.27 13.34
CA THR A 43 -3.42 -6.48 13.74
C THR A 43 -4.23 -7.20 14.80
N GLY A 44 -4.44 -8.50 14.62
CA GLY A 44 -5.38 -9.28 15.42
C GLY A 44 -6.74 -9.40 14.73
N GLY A 45 -7.73 -9.96 15.43
CA GLY A 45 -9.03 -10.30 14.83
C GLY A 45 -9.01 -11.60 14.02
N LYS A 46 -10.20 -12.06 13.59
CA LYS A 46 -10.37 -13.32 12.86
C LYS A 46 -10.03 -13.21 11.38
N HIS A 47 -10.27 -12.06 10.77
CA HIS A 47 -10.02 -11.77 9.36
C HIS A 47 -9.92 -10.26 9.11
N VAL A 48 -9.51 -9.84 7.92
CA VAL A 48 -9.34 -8.42 7.52
C VAL A 48 -10.58 -7.54 7.73
N GLN A 49 -11.79 -8.11 7.70
CA GLN A 49 -13.04 -7.37 7.95
C GLN A 49 -13.40 -7.24 9.44
N ASP A 50 -12.62 -7.83 10.35
CA ASP A 50 -12.85 -7.78 11.80
C ASP A 50 -12.27 -6.48 12.38
N ILE A 51 -12.83 -5.35 11.94
CA ILE A 51 -12.39 -4.00 12.30
C ILE A 51 -12.98 -3.63 13.67
N GLN A 52 -12.10 -3.29 14.62
CA GLN A 52 -12.48 -2.88 15.97
C GLN A 52 -12.43 -1.36 16.17
N ALA A 53 -11.73 -0.61 15.30
CA ALA A 53 -11.74 0.84 15.34
C ALA A 53 -13.16 1.39 15.13
N THR A 54 -13.59 2.23 16.04
CA THR A 54 -14.94 2.83 16.05
C THR A 54 -14.90 4.30 15.69
N ILE A 55 -15.96 4.77 15.05
CA ILE A 55 -16.23 6.19 14.85
C ILE A 55 -17.66 6.50 15.30
N ARG A 56 -17.84 7.58 16.05
CA ARG A 56 -19.16 8.04 16.49
C ARG A 56 -19.31 9.53 16.25
N ARG A 57 -20.55 9.97 16.04
CA ARG A 57 -20.87 11.39 15.87
C ARG A 57 -20.75 12.10 17.22
N GLU A 58 -20.07 13.25 17.24
CA GLU A 58 -19.95 14.10 18.42
C GLU A 58 -20.03 15.57 17.98
N GLY A 59 -21.13 16.25 18.33
CA GLY A 59 -21.37 17.63 17.90
C GLY A 59 -21.55 17.76 16.38
N ASP A 60 -20.71 18.58 15.75
CA ASP A 60 -20.66 18.81 14.30
C ASP A 60 -19.65 17.91 13.56
N GLY A 61 -18.89 17.09 14.31
CA GLY A 61 -17.89 16.17 13.79
C GLY A 61 -18.05 14.76 14.32
N TYR A 62 -16.91 14.07 14.40
CA TYR A 62 -16.80 12.67 14.80
C TYR A 62 -15.61 12.47 15.72
N VAL A 63 -15.69 11.41 16.53
CA VAL A 63 -14.58 10.92 17.36
C VAL A 63 -14.25 9.50 16.95
N ILE A 64 -12.96 9.23 16.74
CA ILE A 64 -12.42 7.92 16.37
C ILE A 64 -11.58 7.36 17.51
N ASN A 65 -11.79 6.08 17.82
CA ASN A 65 -10.96 5.31 18.74
C ASN A 65 -10.58 3.98 18.11
N GLY A 66 -9.30 3.61 18.15
CA GLY A 66 -8.83 2.34 17.63
C GLY A 66 -7.33 2.24 17.42
N ARG A 67 -6.89 1.04 17.02
CA ARG A 67 -5.50 0.74 16.70
C ARG A 67 -5.42 0.10 15.33
N LYS A 68 -4.68 0.74 14.43
CA LYS A 68 -4.38 0.27 13.08
C LYS A 68 -2.95 -0.25 13.01
N GLY A 69 -2.74 -1.23 12.14
CA GLY A 69 -1.42 -1.75 11.82
C GLY A 69 -1.22 -1.84 10.31
N TYR A 70 0.02 -2.14 9.89
CA TYR A 70 0.38 -2.18 8.47
C TYR A 70 0.10 -0.84 7.75
N CYS A 71 0.28 0.28 8.45
CA CYS A 71 -0.04 1.62 7.97
C CYS A 71 1.07 2.17 7.07
N THR A 72 1.08 1.71 5.82
CA THR A 72 2.16 1.94 4.85
C THR A 72 2.33 3.42 4.51
N GLY A 73 3.55 3.92 4.70
CA GLY A 73 3.93 5.31 4.47
C GLY A 73 3.60 6.26 5.62
N SER A 74 3.09 5.76 6.74
CA SER A 74 2.59 6.57 7.86
C SER A 74 3.61 7.58 8.42
N LEU A 75 4.89 7.23 8.57
CA LEU A 75 5.93 8.16 9.04
C LEU A 75 6.29 9.24 8.03
N TYR A 76 5.88 9.12 6.77
CA TYR A 76 6.16 10.10 5.71
C TYR A 76 4.92 10.90 5.31
N ALA A 77 3.74 10.49 5.78
CA ALA A 77 2.47 11.08 5.43
C ALA A 77 2.29 12.47 6.06
N HIS A 78 1.63 13.34 5.30
CA HIS A 78 1.07 14.59 5.81
C HIS A 78 -0.37 14.38 6.30
N TRP A 79 -1.05 13.38 5.75
CA TRP A 79 -2.42 13.02 6.06
C TRP A 79 -2.56 11.50 6.15
N LEU A 80 -3.38 11.03 7.08
CA LEU A 80 -3.69 9.62 7.26
C LEU A 80 -5.17 9.37 7.00
N ALA A 81 -5.49 8.32 6.25
CA ALA A 81 -6.85 7.87 6.01
C ALA A 81 -7.18 6.73 6.99
N VAL A 82 -7.92 7.04 8.05
CA VAL A 82 -8.26 6.13 9.15
C VAL A 82 -9.62 5.49 8.88
N LEU A 83 -9.63 4.17 8.71
CA LEU A 83 -10.86 3.39 8.54
C LEU A 83 -11.48 3.07 9.90
N ALA A 84 -12.76 3.31 10.10
CA ALA A 84 -13.45 2.92 11.33
C ALA A 84 -14.91 2.54 11.04
N LEU A 85 -15.51 1.78 11.95
CA LEU A 85 -16.92 1.40 11.86
C LEU A 85 -17.78 2.36 12.68
N ASP A 86 -18.88 2.82 12.09
CA ASP A 86 -19.90 3.55 12.83
C ASP A 86 -20.80 2.64 13.69
N GLU A 87 -21.76 3.24 14.40
CA GLU A 87 -22.71 2.52 15.25
C GLU A 87 -23.57 1.52 14.47
N GLN A 88 -23.72 1.70 13.15
CA GLN A 88 -24.43 0.79 12.26
C GLN A 88 -23.49 -0.22 11.58
N GLN A 89 -22.22 -0.29 12.01
CA GLN A 89 -21.18 -1.14 11.43
C GLN A 89 -20.83 -0.80 9.98
N ASN A 90 -21.15 0.42 9.53
CA ASN A 90 -20.72 0.87 8.21
C ASN A 90 -19.29 1.38 8.28
N ALA A 91 -18.48 0.94 7.32
CA ALA A 91 -17.13 1.44 7.15
C ALA A 91 -17.13 2.91 6.70
N GLN A 92 -16.38 3.72 7.43
CA GLN A 92 -16.14 5.13 7.18
C GLN A 92 -14.63 5.38 7.09
N LEU A 93 -14.22 6.16 6.10
CA LEU A 93 -12.82 6.54 5.91
C LEU A 93 -12.65 8.02 6.27
N ALA A 94 -11.81 8.31 7.27
CA ALA A 94 -11.57 9.65 7.78
C ALA A 94 -10.18 10.14 7.38
N PHE A 95 -10.09 11.24 6.63
CA PHE A 95 -8.80 11.86 6.30
C PHE A 95 -8.38 12.84 7.39
N VAL A 96 -7.26 12.58 8.04
CA VAL A 96 -6.83 13.33 9.22
C VAL A 96 -5.42 13.88 9.00
N PRO A 97 -5.18 15.20 9.24
CA PRO A 97 -3.83 15.75 9.22
C PRO A 97 -2.94 15.09 10.26
N ARG A 98 -1.69 14.82 9.91
CA ARG A 98 -0.69 14.39 10.88
C ARG A 98 -0.49 15.49 11.94
N GLY A 99 -0.42 15.10 13.21
CA GLY A 99 -0.28 16.02 14.34
C GLY A 99 -1.61 16.49 14.93
N THR A 100 -2.75 16.06 14.37
CA THR A 100 -4.06 16.20 15.03
C THR A 100 -4.01 15.50 16.40
N GLU A 101 -4.50 16.19 17.43
CA GLU A 101 -4.60 15.61 18.78
C GLU A 101 -5.38 14.30 18.76
N GLY A 102 -4.85 13.27 19.44
CA GLY A 102 -5.42 11.93 19.42
C GLY A 102 -4.94 11.03 18.27
N LEU A 103 -4.20 11.54 17.27
CA LEU A 103 -3.60 10.73 16.21
C LEU A 103 -2.11 10.49 16.48
N VAL A 104 -1.74 9.24 16.78
CA VAL A 104 -0.35 8.85 17.08
C VAL A 104 0.16 7.88 16.02
N VAL A 105 1.26 8.24 15.36
CA VAL A 105 2.01 7.33 14.47
C VAL A 105 3.20 6.77 15.23
N VAL A 106 3.31 5.45 15.30
CA VAL A 106 4.39 4.76 16.01
C VAL A 106 5.43 4.29 15.00
N ASP A 107 6.71 4.54 15.29
CA ASP A 107 7.83 4.05 14.50
C ASP A 107 8.24 2.65 14.97
N ASP A 108 7.41 1.65 14.62
CA ASP A 108 7.57 0.25 15.04
C ASP A 108 7.61 -0.73 13.86
N TRP A 109 7.85 -0.24 12.63
CA TRP A 109 7.92 -1.11 11.46
C TRP A 109 9.24 -1.90 11.41
N ASP A 110 9.16 -3.20 11.67
CA ASP A 110 10.25 -4.15 11.44
C ASP A 110 9.75 -5.39 10.70
N SER A 111 10.35 -5.67 9.55
CA SER A 111 9.93 -6.75 8.64
C SER A 111 11.12 -7.30 7.84
N MET A 112 10.98 -8.54 7.36
CA MET A 112 11.99 -9.19 6.51
C MET A 112 12.16 -8.52 5.15
N GLY A 113 11.14 -7.83 4.65
CA GLY A 113 11.13 -7.14 3.36
C GLY A 113 10.34 -5.84 3.44
N GLN A 114 10.33 -5.04 2.36
CA GLN A 114 9.64 -3.74 2.35
C GLN A 114 10.08 -2.85 3.55
N ARG A 115 11.35 -2.95 3.95
CA ARG A 115 11.87 -2.37 5.22
C ARG A 115 11.71 -0.85 5.30
N THR A 116 11.65 -0.19 4.15
CA THR A 116 11.56 1.27 4.04
C THR A 116 10.14 1.77 3.77
N THR A 117 9.11 0.91 3.91
CA THR A 117 7.72 1.32 3.67
C THR A 117 7.07 2.00 4.85
N SER A 118 7.67 1.96 6.04
CA SER A 118 7.10 2.57 7.25
C SER A 118 5.67 2.06 7.50
N SER A 119 5.46 0.75 7.46
CA SER A 119 4.13 0.13 7.60
C SER A 119 3.76 -0.16 9.06
N GLY A 120 4.07 0.78 9.96
CA GLY A 120 3.93 0.62 11.41
C GLY A 120 2.49 0.76 11.92
N THR A 121 2.38 1.05 13.22
CA THR A 121 1.13 1.25 13.96
C THR A 121 0.64 2.69 13.88
N VAL A 122 -0.67 2.86 13.77
CA VAL A 122 -1.37 4.15 13.97
C VAL A 122 -2.43 4.00 15.04
N LEU A 123 -2.44 4.88 16.03
CA LEU A 123 -3.42 4.92 17.12
C LEU A 123 -4.32 6.13 16.95
N ALA A 124 -5.62 5.91 17.15
CA ALA A 124 -6.62 6.96 17.32
C ALA A 124 -7.14 6.89 18.76
N GLN A 125 -6.96 7.96 19.52
CA GLN A 125 -7.36 8.10 20.93
C GLN A 125 -8.17 9.38 21.07
N ASP A 126 -9.48 9.24 21.17
CA ASP A 126 -10.44 10.35 21.14
C ASP A 126 -10.16 11.35 20.01
N LEU A 127 -9.79 10.80 18.84
CA LEU A 127 -9.38 11.56 17.68
C LEU A 127 -10.58 12.28 17.06
N ARG A 128 -10.59 13.61 17.15
CA ARG A 128 -11.65 14.44 16.58
C ARG A 128 -11.43 14.70 15.09
N VAL A 129 -12.48 14.53 14.30
CA VAL A 129 -12.46 14.71 12.85
C VAL A 129 -13.71 15.50 12.40
N PRO A 130 -13.57 16.55 11.57
CA PRO A 130 -14.73 17.26 11.05
C PRO A 130 -15.50 16.40 10.05
N ALA A 131 -16.82 16.62 9.95
CA ALA A 131 -17.67 15.85 9.03
C ALA A 131 -17.22 15.95 7.56
N PHE A 132 -16.63 17.08 7.15
CA PHE A 132 -16.09 17.27 5.80
C PHE A 132 -14.98 16.27 5.43
N ASN A 133 -14.28 15.71 6.41
CA ASN A 133 -13.17 14.80 6.17
C ASN A 133 -13.59 13.32 6.13
N LEU A 134 -14.89 13.04 6.27
CA LEU A 134 -15.42 11.69 6.33
C LEU A 134 -15.97 11.25 4.96
N PHE A 135 -15.61 10.04 4.56
CA PHE A 135 -16.01 9.40 3.31
C PHE A 135 -16.73 8.08 3.60
N PRO A 136 -17.96 7.88 3.10
CA PRO A 136 -18.75 6.69 3.38
C PRO A 136 -18.30 5.49 2.53
N THR A 137 -17.12 4.94 2.85
CA THR A 137 -16.47 3.91 2.02
C THR A 137 -17.20 2.58 1.93
N HIS A 138 -18.12 2.29 2.85
CA HIS A 138 -19.05 1.16 2.68
C HIS A 138 -19.85 1.23 1.37
N LYS A 139 -20.14 2.43 0.86
CA LYS A 139 -20.87 2.61 -0.41
C LYS A 139 -20.08 2.17 -1.64
N SER A 140 -18.76 2.07 -1.54
CA SER A 140 -17.93 1.54 -2.64
C SER A 140 -18.19 0.08 -2.94
N TYR A 141 -18.92 -0.63 -2.07
CA TYR A 141 -19.37 -2.00 -2.27
C TYR A 141 -20.80 -2.10 -2.82
N ASP A 142 -21.55 -0.99 -2.89
CA ASP A 142 -22.91 -0.97 -3.43
C ASP A 142 -22.93 -1.20 -4.95
N SER A 143 -21.81 -0.93 -5.63
CA SER A 143 -21.63 -1.14 -7.06
C SER A 143 -20.16 -1.46 -7.39
N PRO A 144 -19.89 -2.19 -8.49
CA PRO A 144 -18.51 -2.44 -8.91
C PRO A 144 -17.76 -1.14 -9.21
N THR A 145 -16.53 -1.04 -8.71
CA THR A 145 -15.63 0.09 -8.96
C THR A 145 -14.27 -0.37 -9.47
N LEU A 146 -13.47 0.56 -10.00
CA LEU A 146 -12.10 0.27 -10.44
C LEU A 146 -11.07 0.35 -9.31
N ALA A 147 -11.44 0.74 -8.08
CA ALA A 147 -10.49 0.91 -6.98
C ALA A 147 -9.72 -0.39 -6.65
N GLY A 148 -10.45 -1.50 -6.52
CA GLY A 148 -9.86 -2.83 -6.29
C GLY A 148 -8.90 -3.25 -7.41
N PRO A 149 -9.37 -3.30 -8.68
CA PRO A 149 -8.52 -3.57 -9.83
C PRO A 149 -7.30 -2.64 -9.93
N PHE A 150 -7.46 -1.34 -9.68
CA PHE A 150 -6.37 -0.37 -9.67
C PHE A 150 -5.29 -0.72 -8.62
N ALA A 151 -5.71 -1.07 -7.39
CA ALA A 151 -4.80 -1.49 -6.34
C ALA A 151 -4.03 -2.77 -6.70
N GLN A 152 -4.70 -3.74 -7.33
CA GLN A 152 -4.08 -4.99 -7.77
C GLN A 152 -3.11 -4.76 -8.94
N LEU A 153 -3.50 -3.97 -9.94
CA LEU A 153 -2.68 -3.67 -11.11
C LEU A 153 -1.38 -2.94 -10.70
N THR A 154 -1.51 -1.93 -9.83
CA THR A 154 -0.35 -1.19 -9.32
C THR A 154 0.58 -2.07 -8.46
N THR A 155 0.03 -3.02 -7.71
CA THR A 155 0.83 -4.01 -6.96
C THR A 155 1.57 -4.95 -7.90
N ALA A 156 0.90 -5.51 -8.91
CA ALA A 156 1.53 -6.37 -9.91
C ALA A 156 2.67 -5.65 -10.66
N ALA A 157 2.50 -4.36 -10.98
CA ALA A 157 3.55 -3.55 -11.59
C ALA A 157 4.78 -3.36 -10.67
N ILE A 158 4.57 -3.23 -9.35
CA ILE A 158 5.68 -3.17 -8.39
C ILE A 158 6.43 -4.50 -8.38
N ASP A 159 5.72 -5.62 -8.34
CA ASP A 159 6.32 -6.95 -8.28
C ASP A 159 7.09 -7.27 -9.56
N ALA A 160 6.55 -6.93 -10.73
CA ALA A 160 7.25 -7.05 -12.02
C ALA A 160 8.55 -6.23 -12.03
N GLY A 161 8.53 -5.00 -11.52
CA GLY A 161 9.73 -4.17 -11.39
C GLY A 161 10.79 -4.78 -10.47
N ILE A 162 10.38 -5.40 -9.36
CA ILE A 162 11.28 -6.14 -8.45
C ILE A 162 11.89 -7.34 -9.16
N ALA A 163 11.07 -8.14 -9.85
CA ALA A 163 11.51 -9.31 -10.59
C ALA A 163 12.52 -8.95 -11.68
N ARG A 164 12.29 -7.86 -12.43
CA ARG A 164 13.22 -7.32 -13.43
C ARG A 164 14.57 -6.94 -12.83
N ALA A 165 14.55 -6.23 -11.70
CA ALA A 165 15.78 -5.87 -11.00
C ALA A 165 16.54 -7.12 -10.51
N ALA A 166 15.83 -8.07 -9.89
CA ALA A 166 16.42 -9.31 -9.40
C ALA A 166 17.04 -10.16 -10.52
N LEU A 167 16.38 -10.27 -11.68
CA LEU A 167 16.91 -10.99 -12.84
C LEU A 167 18.16 -10.31 -13.39
N ARG A 168 18.12 -8.99 -13.59
CA ARG A 168 19.29 -8.22 -14.03
C ARG A 168 20.48 -8.40 -13.09
N ASP A 169 20.25 -8.29 -11.79
CA ASP A 169 21.30 -8.42 -10.78
C ASP A 169 21.85 -9.86 -10.74
N THR A 170 21.00 -10.87 -10.93
CA THR A 170 21.38 -12.28 -11.07
C THR A 170 22.28 -12.49 -12.29
N VAL A 171 21.88 -12.00 -13.46
CA VAL A 171 22.68 -12.10 -14.70
C VAL A 171 24.03 -11.43 -14.52
N GLN A 172 24.05 -10.21 -13.97
CA GLN A 172 25.29 -9.49 -13.70
C GLN A 172 26.20 -10.27 -12.74
N PHE A 173 25.64 -10.88 -11.70
CA PHE A 173 26.39 -11.67 -10.74
C PHE A 173 27.00 -12.92 -11.39
N VAL A 174 26.21 -13.67 -12.15
CA VAL A 174 26.65 -14.87 -12.86
C VAL A 174 27.77 -14.56 -13.85
N GLN A 175 27.66 -13.46 -14.59
CA GLN A 175 28.66 -13.06 -15.58
C GLN A 175 29.99 -12.58 -14.97
N ARG A 176 29.95 -11.96 -13.79
CA ARG A 176 31.13 -11.26 -13.24
C ARG A 176 31.80 -11.96 -12.06
N PHE A 177 31.03 -12.71 -11.25
CA PHE A 177 31.48 -13.15 -9.93
C PHE A 177 31.29 -14.66 -9.70
N ALA A 178 30.32 -15.30 -10.37
CA ALA A 178 30.09 -16.72 -10.18
C ALA A 178 31.27 -17.56 -10.70
N ARG A 179 31.61 -18.60 -9.96
CA ARG A 179 32.66 -19.57 -10.33
C ARG A 179 32.02 -20.81 -10.94
N PRO A 180 32.56 -21.34 -12.05
CA PRO A 180 32.02 -22.56 -12.64
C PRO A 180 32.13 -23.73 -11.66
N TRP A 181 31.16 -24.65 -11.73
CA TRP A 181 31.24 -25.91 -10.99
C TRP A 181 32.31 -26.80 -11.63
N ILE A 182 33.10 -27.49 -10.80
CA ILE A 182 34.27 -28.27 -11.26
C ILE A 182 33.91 -29.28 -12.35
N ASP A 183 32.76 -29.95 -12.19
CA ASP A 183 32.33 -31.00 -13.12
C ASP A 183 31.60 -30.46 -14.37
N ALA A 184 31.35 -29.14 -14.45
CA ALA A 184 30.66 -28.54 -15.59
C ALA A 184 31.55 -28.42 -16.83
N GLY A 185 32.88 -28.47 -16.67
CA GLY A 185 33.83 -28.44 -17.80
C GLY A 185 33.84 -27.12 -18.58
N VAL A 186 33.44 -26.02 -17.97
CA VAL A 186 33.39 -24.67 -18.57
C VAL A 186 34.34 -23.71 -17.84
N GLU A 187 34.85 -22.71 -18.57
CA GLU A 187 35.77 -21.70 -18.02
C GLU A 187 35.03 -20.64 -17.20
N LYS A 188 33.76 -20.37 -17.53
CA LYS A 188 32.92 -19.38 -16.83
C LYS A 188 31.60 -20.00 -16.39
N ALA A 189 31.12 -19.61 -15.21
CA ALA A 189 29.79 -20.00 -14.74
C ALA A 189 28.67 -19.58 -15.71
N SER A 190 28.85 -18.47 -16.44
CA SER A 190 27.90 -18.01 -17.45
C SER A 190 27.83 -18.88 -18.71
N GLU A 191 28.75 -19.83 -18.88
CA GLU A 191 28.78 -20.78 -20.01
C GLU A 191 28.16 -22.13 -19.63
N ASP A 192 27.85 -22.36 -18.34
CA ASP A 192 27.19 -23.58 -17.87
C ASP A 192 25.76 -23.67 -18.44
N PRO A 193 25.43 -24.72 -19.21
CA PRO A 193 24.11 -24.87 -19.83
C PRO A 193 22.98 -24.95 -18.80
N LEU A 194 23.21 -25.52 -17.60
CA LEU A 194 22.19 -25.57 -16.56
C LEU A 194 21.89 -24.17 -16.02
N THR A 195 22.94 -23.38 -15.79
CA THR A 195 22.81 -21.97 -15.38
C THR A 195 22.05 -21.16 -16.44
N ILE A 196 22.39 -21.32 -17.73
CA ILE A 196 21.70 -20.66 -18.84
C ILE A 196 20.21 -21.03 -18.89
N ILE A 197 19.88 -22.32 -18.76
CA ILE A 197 18.50 -22.80 -18.76
C ILE A 197 17.70 -22.21 -17.60
N GLN A 198 18.27 -22.16 -16.39
CA GLN A 198 17.58 -21.61 -15.22
C GLN A 198 17.33 -20.10 -15.36
N VAL A 199 18.33 -19.34 -15.82
CA VAL A 199 18.19 -17.90 -16.07
C VAL A 199 17.17 -17.63 -17.18
N GLY A 200 17.23 -18.38 -18.29
CA GLY A 200 16.27 -18.27 -19.38
C GLY A 200 14.83 -18.60 -18.95
N ALA A 201 14.64 -19.56 -18.05
CA ALA A 201 13.33 -19.87 -17.49
C ALA A 201 12.76 -18.72 -16.63
N LEU A 202 13.62 -18.00 -15.89
CA LEU A 202 13.21 -16.81 -15.15
C LEU A 202 12.84 -15.66 -16.09
N ASP A 203 13.61 -15.47 -17.16
CA ASP A 203 13.38 -14.44 -18.18
C ASP A 203 12.02 -14.65 -18.89
N ILE A 204 11.74 -15.87 -19.35
CA ILE A 204 10.46 -16.22 -19.98
C ILE A 204 9.27 -15.97 -19.03
N ARG A 205 9.42 -16.29 -17.74
CA ARG A 205 8.36 -16.06 -16.75
C ARG A 205 8.12 -14.57 -16.50
N LEU A 206 9.19 -13.77 -16.47
CA LEU A 206 9.09 -12.33 -16.32
C LEU A 206 8.40 -11.71 -17.54
N GLU A 207 8.83 -12.06 -18.75
CA GLU A 207 8.23 -11.59 -20.01
C GLU A 207 6.73 -11.92 -20.06
N ALA A 208 6.35 -13.15 -19.68
CA ALA A 208 4.94 -13.54 -19.62
C ALA A 208 4.13 -12.74 -18.59
N ALA A 209 4.72 -12.42 -17.43
CA ALA A 209 4.08 -11.61 -16.40
C ALA A 209 3.92 -10.14 -16.84
N GLU A 210 4.92 -9.57 -17.52
CA GLU A 210 4.88 -8.21 -18.06
C GLU A 210 3.85 -8.11 -19.20
N ALA A 211 3.82 -9.09 -20.11
CA ALA A 211 2.83 -9.14 -21.19
C ALA A 211 1.38 -9.29 -20.69
N LEU A 212 1.18 -9.93 -19.52
CA LEU A 212 -0.14 -9.99 -18.88
C LEU A 212 -0.51 -8.65 -18.23
N LEU A 213 0.47 -7.95 -17.65
CA LEU A 213 0.28 -6.66 -17.01
C LEU A 213 -0.04 -5.54 -18.00
N ASP A 214 0.54 -5.58 -19.21
CA ASP A 214 0.35 -4.57 -20.25
C ASP A 214 -1.03 -4.64 -20.96
N ARG A 215 -1.79 -5.72 -20.76
CA ARG A 215 -3.09 -5.97 -21.41
C ARG A 215 -4.27 -5.59 -20.54
#